data_AF-A0A8E2DQB6-F1
#
_entry.id   AF-A0A8E2DQB6-F1
#
_cell.length_a   1.000
_cell.length_b   1.000
_cell.length_c   1.000
_cell.angle_alpha   90.00
_cell.angle_beta   90.00
_cell.angle_gamma   90.00
#
_symmetry.space_group_name_H-M   'P 1'
#
loop_
_entity.id
_entity.type
_entity.pdbx_description
1 polymer ?
#
loop_
_entity_poly.entity_id
_entity_poly.type
_entity_poly.pdbx_seq_one_letter_code
_entity_poly.pdbx_strand_id
1 'polypeptide(L)'
;MHRCLQILDTYLAILRSLREDAEVGGLAALAVLARTCRSLSEPALDVLWEEPHCFADLVRCLPDDTYMMYEIRQCPTLTVHKPLSPSDWTRFNFYAPRVRRLTFFDVNRDFVSIDEKALSSLSVHRLSLLLLPHL
;
A
#
# COMPACT_ATOMS: atom_id res chain seq x y z
N MET A 1 20.30 -5.73 19.68
CA MET A 1 19.52 -6.88 19.18
C MET A 1 20.26 -8.17 19.50
N HIS A 2 19.56 -9.17 20.01
CA HIS A 2 20.15 -10.45 20.39
C HIS A 2 20.58 -11.24 19.14
N ARG A 3 21.67 -12.04 19.17
CA ARG A 3 22.21 -12.71 17.96
C ARG A 3 21.31 -13.78 17.34
N CYS A 4 20.42 -14.39 18.12
CA CYS A 4 19.41 -15.33 17.60
C CYS A 4 18.33 -14.64 16.74
N LEU A 5 18.30 -13.31 16.82
CA LEU A 5 17.42 -12.40 16.10
C LEU A 5 18.20 -11.71 14.96
N GLN A 6 19.17 -12.40 14.34
CA GLN A 6 19.91 -11.91 13.16
C GLN A 6 19.71 -12.77 11.91
N ILE A 7 18.96 -13.86 12.01
CA ILE A 7 18.64 -14.70 10.86
C ILE A 7 17.40 -14.08 10.20
N LEU A 8 17.61 -13.40 9.07
CA LEU A 8 16.54 -12.74 8.31
C LEU A 8 15.38 -13.71 7.98
N ASP A 9 15.68 -14.99 7.77
CA ASP A 9 14.71 -16.01 7.41
C ASP A 9 13.67 -16.28 8.50
N THR A 10 14.06 -16.26 9.78
CA THR A 10 13.10 -16.48 10.88
C THR A 10 12.14 -15.32 11.02
N TYR A 11 12.59 -14.09 10.73
CA TYR A 11 11.72 -12.92 10.70
C TYR A 11 10.75 -12.94 9.54
N LEU A 12 11.24 -13.25 8.34
CA LEU A 12 10.38 -13.34 7.17
C LEU A 12 9.29 -14.39 7.36
N ALA A 13 9.61 -15.52 8.02
CA ALA A 13 8.61 -16.51 8.40
C ALA A 13 7.53 -15.92 9.33
N ILE A 14 7.93 -15.23 10.41
CA ILE A 14 6.98 -14.58 11.34
C ILE A 14 6.11 -13.55 10.62
N LEU A 15 6.72 -12.68 9.80
CA LEU A 15 6.00 -11.63 9.07
C LEU A 15 4.99 -12.23 8.08
N ARG A 16 5.37 -13.31 7.38
CA ARG A 16 4.45 -14.01 6.47
C ARG A 16 3.32 -14.69 7.22
N SER A 17 3.59 -15.33 8.34
CA SER A 17 2.53 -15.90 9.18
C SER A 17 1.55 -14.84 9.70
N LEU A 18 2.04 -13.66 10.10
CA LEU A 18 1.18 -12.54 10.47
C LEU A 18 0.31 -12.02 9.32
N ARG A 19 0.78 -12.16 8.07
CA ARG A 19 0.03 -11.75 6.90
C ARG A 19 -1.05 -12.76 6.49
N GLU A 20 -0.76 -14.05 6.68
CA GLU A 20 -1.71 -15.14 6.42
C GLU A 20 -2.81 -15.21 7.47
N ASP A 21 -2.60 -14.61 8.64
CA ASP A 21 -3.64 -14.43 9.65
C ASP A 21 -4.76 -13.55 9.08
N ALA A 22 -5.92 -14.18 8.84
CA ALA A 22 -7.08 -13.55 8.20
C ALA A 22 -7.74 -12.46 9.07
N GLU A 23 -7.33 -12.34 10.32
CA GLU A 23 -7.80 -11.30 11.24
C GLU A 23 -7.13 -9.94 10.92
N VAL A 24 -7.89 -8.86 11.09
CA VAL A 24 -7.42 -7.46 10.91
C VAL A 24 -6.15 -7.15 11.72
N GLY A 25 -5.91 -7.92 12.79
CA GLY A 25 -4.72 -7.82 13.64
C GLY A 25 -3.39 -8.08 12.92
N GLY A 26 -3.38 -8.93 11.88
CA GLY A 26 -2.14 -9.30 11.18
C GLY A 26 -1.46 -8.13 10.47
N LEU A 27 -2.20 -7.40 9.64
CA LEU A 27 -1.71 -6.20 8.94
C LEU A 27 -1.36 -5.07 9.93
N ALA A 28 -2.14 -4.92 11.00
CA ALA A 28 -1.85 -3.94 12.05
C ALA A 28 -0.53 -4.27 12.77
N ALA A 29 -0.28 -5.54 13.07
CA ALA A 29 0.97 -6.01 13.67
C ALA A 29 2.17 -5.76 12.74
N LEU A 30 2.03 -6.04 11.45
CA LEU A 30 3.06 -5.72 10.44
C LEU A 30 3.37 -4.22 10.39
N ALA A 31 2.35 -3.36 10.41
CA ALA A 31 2.54 -1.92 10.43
C ALA A 31 3.24 -1.44 11.71
N VAL A 32 2.95 -2.06 12.86
CA VAL A 32 3.67 -1.79 14.12
C VAL A 32 5.12 -2.23 14.00
N LEU A 33 5.38 -3.46 13.55
CA LEU A 33 6.73 -4.02 13.36
C LEU A 33 7.58 -3.15 12.45
N ALA A 34 7.01 -2.67 11.35
CA ALA A 34 7.65 -1.76 10.41
C ALA A 34 8.18 -0.47 11.07
N ARG A 35 7.56 -0.03 12.17
CA ARG A 35 7.92 1.20 12.91
C ARG A 35 8.81 0.95 14.14
N THR A 36 9.08 -0.31 14.50
CA THR A 36 9.84 -0.62 15.73
C THR A 36 11.35 -0.40 15.60
N CYS A 37 11.99 -0.97 14.58
CA CYS A 37 13.43 -0.83 14.37
C CYS A 37 13.83 -0.96 12.89
N ARG A 38 14.97 -0.37 12.53
CA ARG A 38 15.43 -0.27 11.13
C ARG A 38 15.63 -1.62 10.43
N SER A 39 16.05 -2.65 11.16
CA SER A 39 16.27 -3.99 10.58
C SER A 39 14.96 -4.71 10.24
N LEU A 40 13.88 -4.41 10.95
CA LEU A 40 12.56 -5.00 10.71
C LEU A 40 11.70 -4.12 9.81
N SER A 41 12.07 -2.85 9.65
CA SER A 41 11.30 -1.88 8.89
C SER A 41 11.10 -2.30 7.44
N GLU A 42 12.20 -2.52 6.70
CA GLU A 42 12.12 -2.87 5.28
C GLU A 42 11.40 -4.21 5.03
N PRO A 43 11.76 -5.33 5.72
CA PRO A 43 11.08 -6.60 5.51
C PRO A 43 9.59 -6.57 5.90
N ALA A 44 9.23 -5.87 6.97
CA ALA A 44 7.83 -5.76 7.39
C ALA A 44 7.02 -4.89 6.41
N LEU A 45 7.61 -3.83 5.85
CA LEU A 45 6.97 -3.02 4.82
C LEU A 45 6.82 -3.79 3.50
N ASP A 46 7.82 -4.57 3.10
CA ASP A 46 7.74 -5.43 1.93
C ASP A 46 6.61 -6.43 2.07
N VAL A 47 6.50 -7.10 3.23
CA VAL A 47 5.41 -8.04 3.50
C VAL A 47 4.08 -7.31 3.64
N LEU A 48 4.01 -6.14 4.28
CA LEU A 48 2.74 -5.39 4.44
C LEU A 48 2.17 -4.95 3.09
N TRP A 49 3.01 -4.38 2.23
CA TRP A 49 2.60 -3.78 0.96
C TRP A 49 2.64 -4.73 -0.24
N GLU A 50 3.07 -5.99 -0.05
CA GLU A 50 3.14 -6.99 -1.14
C GLU A 50 1.82 -7.13 -1.92
N GLU A 51 0.69 -7.04 -1.21
CA GLU A 51 -0.65 -6.94 -1.77
C GLU A 51 -1.43 -6.01 -0.84
N PRO A 52 -1.64 -4.75 -1.24
CA PRO A 52 -2.46 -3.82 -0.47
C PRO A 52 -3.89 -4.32 -0.42
N HIS A 53 -4.65 -3.87 0.59
CA HIS A 53 -6.05 -4.28 0.74
C HIS A 53 -6.91 -3.75 -0.41
N CYS A 54 -6.61 -2.54 -0.85
CA CYS A 54 -7.22 -1.94 -2.03
C CYS A 54 -6.20 -1.04 -2.74
N PHE A 55 -6.30 -0.89 -4.06
CA PHE A 55 -5.46 0.07 -4.80
C PHE A 55 -5.62 1.51 -4.26
N ALA A 56 -6.79 1.84 -3.67
CA ALA A 56 -7.01 3.11 -3.00
C ALA A 56 -6.04 3.38 -1.84
N ASP A 57 -5.48 2.35 -1.20
CA ASP A 57 -4.50 2.51 -0.11
C ASP A 57 -3.21 3.16 -0.59
N LEU A 58 -2.81 2.89 -1.84
CA LEU A 58 -1.67 3.57 -2.45
C LEU A 58 -2.00 5.02 -2.78
N VAL A 59 -3.22 5.30 -3.26
CA VAL A 59 -3.62 6.68 -3.57
C VAL A 59 -3.74 7.53 -2.29
N ARG A 60 -4.13 6.92 -1.16
CA ARG A 60 -4.06 7.54 0.18
C ARG A 60 -2.63 7.86 0.64
N CYS A 61 -1.60 7.36 -0.03
CA CYS A 61 -0.22 7.76 0.23
C CYS A 61 0.15 9.10 -0.40
N LEU A 62 -0.69 9.63 -1.31
CA LEU A 62 -0.59 11.03 -1.75
C LEU A 62 -1.00 11.97 -0.60
N PRO A 63 -0.67 13.27 -0.66
CA PRO A 63 -1.12 14.22 0.35
C PRO A 63 -2.65 14.28 0.42
N ASP A 64 -3.19 14.38 1.65
CA ASP A 64 -4.63 14.32 1.94
C ASP A 64 -5.46 15.34 1.14
N ASP A 65 -4.85 16.45 0.74
CA ASP A 65 -5.52 17.52 0.00
C ASP A 65 -5.55 17.29 -1.51
N THR A 66 -4.98 16.20 -2.03
CA THR A 66 -4.93 15.89 -3.47
C THR A 66 -6.06 14.98 -3.94
N TYR A 67 -6.64 14.20 -3.03
CA TYR A 67 -7.73 13.28 -3.32
C TYR A 67 -8.97 13.60 -2.48
N MET A 68 -10.11 13.09 -2.93
CA MET A 68 -11.38 13.19 -2.22
C MET A 68 -12.15 11.87 -2.36
N MET A 69 -13.00 11.61 -1.38
CA MET A 69 -13.85 10.43 -1.35
C MET A 69 -15.31 10.84 -1.50
N TYR A 70 -16.05 10.10 -2.30
CA TYR A 70 -17.48 10.29 -2.55
C TYR A 70 -18.11 8.94 -2.88
N GLU A 71 -19.42 8.90 -3.00
CA GLU A 71 -20.16 7.65 -3.19
C GLU A 71 -20.72 7.58 -4.61
N ILE A 72 -20.35 6.54 -5.36
CA ILE A 72 -20.92 6.24 -6.68
C ILE A 72 -21.68 4.92 -6.55
N ARG A 73 -23.00 4.94 -6.80
CA ARG A 73 -23.84 3.71 -6.75
C ARG A 73 -23.66 2.90 -5.46
N GLN A 74 -23.61 3.58 -4.32
CA GLN A 74 -23.39 2.97 -2.99
C GLN A 74 -22.00 2.35 -2.78
N CYS A 75 -21.03 2.68 -3.64
CA CYS A 75 -19.64 2.28 -3.48
C CYS A 75 -18.77 3.50 -3.14
N PRO A 76 -17.99 3.46 -2.04
CA PRO A 76 -17.02 4.50 -1.76
C PRO A 76 -16.00 4.55 -2.90
N THR A 77 -15.85 5.73 -3.49
CA THR A 77 -14.98 5.97 -4.64
C THR A 77 -14.02 7.11 -4.33
N LEU A 78 -12.74 6.89 -4.63
CA LEU A 78 -11.67 7.86 -4.48
C LEU A 78 -11.39 8.51 -5.84
N THR A 79 -11.33 9.84 -5.87
CA THR A 79 -10.85 10.59 -7.04
C THR A 79 -9.73 11.57 -6.70
N VAL A 80 -8.85 11.84 -7.66
CA VAL A 80 -7.79 12.85 -7.55
C VAL A 80 -8.34 14.14 -8.14
N HIS A 81 -8.47 15.17 -7.30
CA HIS A 81 -9.16 16.41 -7.66
C HIS A 81 -8.21 17.59 -7.90
N LYS A 82 -6.91 17.42 -7.60
CA LYS A 82 -5.87 18.42 -7.87
C LYS A 82 -4.78 17.87 -8.79
N PRO A 83 -4.12 18.73 -9.58
CA PRO A 83 -2.90 18.35 -10.29
C PRO A 83 -1.82 17.92 -9.30
N LEU A 84 -1.12 16.82 -9.61
CA LEU A 84 -0.08 16.26 -8.74
C LEU A 84 1.28 16.83 -9.13
N SER A 85 1.98 17.41 -8.16
CA SER A 85 3.38 17.80 -8.29
C SER A 85 4.29 16.61 -8.05
N PRO A 86 5.54 16.61 -8.56
CA PRO A 86 6.47 15.50 -8.33
C PRO A 86 6.73 15.18 -6.84
N SER A 87 6.66 16.17 -5.95
CA SER A 87 6.81 15.97 -4.50
C SER A 87 5.68 15.16 -3.88
N ASP A 88 4.46 15.24 -4.44
CA ASP A 88 3.28 14.54 -3.90
C ASP A 88 3.43 13.02 -4.02
N TRP A 89 4.23 12.57 -4.98
CA TRP A 89 4.50 11.16 -5.23
C TRP A 89 5.51 10.54 -4.26
N THR A 90 6.13 11.32 -3.36
CA THR A 90 7.24 10.82 -2.51
C THR A 90 6.86 9.58 -1.70
N ARG A 91 5.71 9.61 -1.00
CA ARG A 91 5.23 8.47 -0.22
C ARG A 91 4.66 7.36 -1.10
N PHE A 92 3.96 7.72 -2.18
CA PHE A 92 3.46 6.75 -3.16
C PHE A 92 4.61 5.90 -3.72
N ASN A 93 5.66 6.56 -4.24
CA ASN A 93 6.83 5.93 -4.84
C ASN A 93 7.68 5.15 -3.83
N PHE A 94 7.54 5.43 -2.55
CA PHE A 94 8.20 4.66 -1.50
C PHE A 94 7.54 3.28 -1.29
N TYR A 95 6.20 3.20 -1.34
CA TYR A 95 5.47 1.96 -1.13
C TYR A 95 5.18 1.19 -2.42
N ALA A 96 4.97 1.87 -3.54
CA ALA A 96 4.61 1.27 -4.82
C ALA A 96 5.55 0.15 -5.30
N PRO A 97 6.89 0.24 -5.15
CA PRO A 97 7.81 -0.84 -5.53
C PRO A 97 7.66 -2.13 -4.70
N ARG A 98 6.97 -2.07 -3.56
CA ARG A 98 6.74 -3.21 -2.67
C ARG A 98 5.55 -4.05 -3.10
N VAL A 99 4.67 -3.47 -3.91
CA VAL A 99 3.46 -4.13 -4.42
C VAL A 99 3.83 -5.14 -5.49
N ARG A 100 3.37 -6.37 -5.29
CA ARG A 100 3.57 -7.51 -6.21
C ARG A 100 2.26 -8.13 -6.68
N ARG A 101 1.16 -7.87 -5.97
CA ARG A 101 -0.18 -8.37 -6.30
C ARG A 101 -1.21 -7.27 -6.07
N LEU A 102 -2.24 -7.24 -6.90
CA LEU A 102 -3.43 -6.42 -6.69
C LEU A 102 -4.66 -7.31 -6.79
N THR A 103 -5.53 -7.19 -5.79
CA THR A 103 -6.80 -7.90 -5.75
C THR A 103 -7.91 -6.89 -5.99
N PHE A 104 -8.65 -7.07 -7.10
CA PHE A 104 -9.72 -6.16 -7.54
C PHE A 104 -11.11 -6.63 -7.11
N PHE A 105 -11.24 -7.88 -6.68
CA PHE A 105 -12.51 -8.49 -6.30
C PHE A 105 -12.28 -9.37 -5.08
N ASP A 106 -12.72 -8.89 -3.92
CA ASP A 106 -12.82 -9.69 -2.69
C ASP A 106 -14.14 -9.32 -2.02
N VAL A 107 -15.05 -10.30 -1.96
CA VAL A 107 -16.44 -10.11 -1.47
C VAL A 107 -16.48 -9.81 0.03
N ASN A 108 -15.39 -10.09 0.75
CA ASN A 108 -15.27 -9.88 2.19
C ASN A 108 -14.53 -8.57 2.56
N ARG A 109 -14.06 -7.79 1.57
CA ARG A 109 -13.31 -6.56 1.80
C ARG A 109 -14.16 -5.33 1.51
N ASP A 110 -14.08 -4.35 2.39
CA ASP A 110 -14.58 -2.99 2.13
C ASP A 110 -13.73 -2.34 1.03
N PHE A 111 -14.09 -2.60 -0.23
CA PHE A 111 -13.34 -2.12 -1.38
C PHE A 111 -13.69 -0.65 -1.67
N VAL A 112 -12.65 0.17 -1.86
CA VAL A 112 -12.81 1.55 -2.31
C VAL A 112 -12.45 1.64 -3.78
N SER A 113 -13.45 1.95 -4.61
CA SER A 113 -13.24 2.10 -6.05
C SER A 113 -12.36 3.32 -6.34
N ILE A 114 -11.65 3.29 -7.47
CA ILE A 114 -10.93 4.47 -7.97
C ILE A 114 -11.66 4.97 -9.21
N ASP A 115 -11.94 6.27 -9.22
CA ASP A 115 -12.55 6.94 -10.36
C ASP A 115 -11.66 6.86 -11.61
N GLU A 116 -12.27 6.75 -12.78
CA GLU A 116 -11.57 6.68 -14.07
C GLU A 116 -10.72 7.94 -14.31
N LYS A 117 -11.22 9.11 -13.88
CA LYS A 117 -10.48 10.37 -13.96
C LYS A 117 -9.22 10.34 -13.08
N ALA A 118 -9.29 9.70 -11.93
CA ALA A 118 -8.15 9.57 -11.04
C ALA A 118 -7.10 8.63 -11.61
N LEU A 119 -7.51 7.48 -12.18
CA LEU A 119 -6.61 6.59 -12.91
C LEU A 119 -5.92 7.32 -14.07
N SER A 120 -6.68 8.15 -14.79
CA SER A 120 -6.14 8.99 -15.87
C SER A 120 -5.10 9.99 -15.34
N SER A 121 -5.42 10.74 -14.29
CA SER A 121 -4.50 11.70 -13.66
C SER A 121 -3.20 11.05 -13.14
N LEU A 122 -3.32 9.86 -12.54
CA LEU A 122 -2.18 9.05 -12.08
C LEU A 122 -1.33 8.56 -13.27
N SER A 123 -1.97 8.19 -14.38
CA SER A 123 -1.27 7.68 -15.57
C SER A 123 -0.53 8.75 -16.38
N VAL A 124 -0.93 10.03 -16.26
CA VAL A 124 -0.37 11.17 -17.00
C VAL A 124 0.91 11.68 -16.35
N HIS A 125 0.99 11.67 -15.01
CA HIS A 125 2.18 12.13 -14.28
C HIS A 125 3.22 11.00 -14.16
N ARG A 126 3.63 10.41 -15.30
CA ARG A 126 4.68 9.40 -15.37
C ARG A 126 6.04 10.03 -15.15
N LEU A 127 6.51 10.09 -13.91
CA LEU A 127 7.91 10.36 -13.60
C LEU A 127 8.77 9.13 -13.94
N SER A 128 8.93 8.78 -15.22
CA SER A 128 9.83 7.72 -15.74
C SER A 128 9.76 6.31 -15.12
N LEU A 129 8.90 6.08 -14.13
CA LEU A 129 8.75 4.84 -13.38
C LEU A 129 7.34 4.27 -13.64
N LEU A 130 7.26 2.96 -13.79
CA LEU A 130 5.98 2.24 -13.81
C LEU A 130 5.27 2.51 -12.46
N LEU A 131 3.95 2.74 -12.50
CA LEU A 131 3.14 2.98 -11.29
C LEU A 131 3.35 1.90 -10.23
N LEU A 132 3.53 0.66 -10.67
CA LEU A 132 3.89 -0.49 -9.84
C LEU A 132 4.98 -1.26 -10.59
N PRO A 133 6.26 -1.02 -10.29
CA PRO A 133 7.36 -1.55 -11.10
C PRO A 133 7.55 -3.06 -10.98
N HIS A 134 6.97 -3.69 -9.96
CA HIS A 134 7.08 -5.13 -9.68
C HIS A 134 5.72 -5.86 -9.70
N LEU A 135 4.68 -5.22 -10.25
CA LEU A 135 3.37 -5.85 -10.47
C LEU A 135 3.40 -6.78 -11.68
#